data_AF-A0A7N0TAM0-F1
#
_entry.id   AF-A0A7N0TAM0-F1
#
_cell.length_a   1.000
_cell.length_b   1.000
_cell.length_c   1.000
_cell.angle_alpha   90.00
_cell.angle_beta   90.00
_cell.angle_gamma   90.00
#
_symmetry.space_group_name_H-M   'P 1'
#
loop_
_entity.id
_entity.type
_entity.pdbx_description
1 polymer ?
#
loop_
_entity_poly.entity_id
_entity_poly.type
_entity_poly.pdbx_seq_one_letter_code
_entity_poly.pdbx_strand_id
1 'polypeptide(L)' 'MMSGEAAIFAFPEEEKIFTWKGTIAGIKDTVFEDTDYKLSLSFPADYPFKPPKDEV' A
#
# COMPACT_ATOMS: atom_id res chain seq x y z
N MET A 1 -4.70 4.12 25.18
CA MET A 1 -3.43 3.63 24.63
C MET A 1 -3.73 2.53 23.62
N MET A 2 -4.04 2.90 22.36
CA MET A 2 -4.14 1.94 21.25
C MET A 2 -3.16 2.42 20.18
N SER A 3 -1.92 1.97 20.33
CA SER A 3 -0.90 2.02 19.29
C SER A 3 -1.08 0.75 18.46
N GLY A 4 -1.70 0.82 17.29
CA GLY A 4 -1.67 -0.31 16.34
C GLY A 4 -2.97 -0.71 15.65
N GLU A 5 -3.89 0.20 15.35
CA GLU A 5 -4.87 -0.10 14.31
C GLU A 5 -4.15 0.03 12.96
N ALA A 6 -3.92 -1.10 12.28
CA ALA A 6 -3.16 -1.15 11.04
C ALA A 6 -3.92 -0.39 9.94
N ALA A 7 -3.60 0.90 9.80
CA ALA A 7 -4.12 1.79 8.77
C ALA A 7 -3.64 1.43 7.35
N ILE A 8 -2.88 0.34 7.17
CA ILE A 8 -2.26 -0.01 5.91
C ILE A 8 -2.58 -1.46 5.59
N PHE A 9 -3.16 -1.69 4.42
CA PHE A 9 -3.39 -3.02 3.87
C PHE A 9 -3.02 -3.05 2.39
N ALA A 10 -2.46 -4.15 1.91
CA ALA A 10 -2.13 -4.35 0.50
C ALA A 10 -2.31 -5.83 0.12
N PHE A 11 -2.90 -6.06 -1.06
CA PHE A 11 -3.23 -7.39 -1.56
C PHE A 11 -2.83 -7.52 -3.04
N PRO A 12 -2.34 -8.69 -3.47
CA PRO A 12 -2.04 -8.94 -4.87
C PRO A 12 -3.32 -8.88 -5.72
N GLU A 13 -3.20 -8.43 -6.96
CA GLU A 13 -4.27 -8.56 -7.95
C GLU A 13 -4.43 -10.02 -8.38
N GLU A 14 -5.67 -10.43 -8.61
CA GLU A 14 -6.03 -11.82 -8.96
C GLU A 14 -5.32 -12.31 -10.23
N GLU A 15 -5.16 -11.44 -11.23
CA GLU A 15 -4.54 -11.78 -12.52
C GLU A 15 -3.03 -11.54 -12.54
N LYS A 16 -2.52 -10.65 -11.69
CA LYS A 16 -1.12 -10.21 -11.67
C LYS A 16 -0.62 -10.18 -10.23
N ILE A 17 -0.09 -11.30 -9.76
CA ILE A 17 0.48 -11.39 -8.39
C ILE A 17 1.66 -10.43 -8.14
N PHE A 18 2.33 -9.97 -9.20
CA PHE A 18 3.38 -8.95 -9.12
C PHE A 18 2.83 -7.52 -9.08
N THR A 19 1.51 -7.33 -9.16
CA THR A 19 0.83 -6.06 -8.95
C THR A 19 0.03 -6.17 -7.65
N TRP A 20 0.28 -5.29 -6.69
CA TRP A 20 -0.42 -5.25 -5.43
C TRP A 20 -1.17 -3.93 -5.31
N LYS A 21 -2.45 -4.01 -4.94
CA LYS A 21 -3.25 -2.84 -4.58
C LYS A 21 -3.30 -2.71 -3.08
N GLY A 22 -3.01 -1.52 -2.58
CA GLY A 22 -3.08 -1.21 -1.16
C GLY A 22 -3.85 0.06 -0.87
N THR A 23 -4.26 0.18 0.39
CA THR A 23 -4.87 1.37 0.93
C THR A 23 -4.11 1.77 2.19
N ILE A 24 -3.85 3.07 2.30
CA ILE A 24 -3.37 3.71 3.52
C ILE A 24 -4.48 4.63 4.01
N ALA A 25 -4.99 4.38 5.20
CA ALA A 25 -5.90 5.28 5.89
C ALA A 25 -5.11 6.39 6.57
N GLY A 26 -5.66 7.60 6.48
CA GLY A 26 -5.20 8.78 7.19
C GLY A 26 -5.12 8.56 8.69
N ILE A 27 -3.97 8.89 9.27
CA ILE A 27 -3.79 8.79 10.71
C ILE A 27 -4.53 9.96 11.38
N LYS A 28 -5.20 9.65 12.50
CA LYS A 28 -5.84 10.64 13.36
C LYS A 28 -4.88 11.74 13.83
N ASP A 29 -5.39 12.95 14.02
CA ASP A 29 -4.64 14.15 14.43
C ASP A 29 -3.61 14.60 13.38
N THR A 30 -3.84 14.25 12.11
CA THR A 30 -3.08 14.75 10.96
C THR A 30 -4.01 15.41 9.95
N VAL A 31 -3.45 16.23 9.05
CA VAL A 31 -4.21 16.83 7.94
C VAL A 31 -4.78 15.80 6.95
N PHE A 32 -4.40 14.54 7.11
CA PHE A 32 -4.79 13.43 6.26
C PHE A 32 -5.84 12.54 6.91
N GLU A 33 -6.24 12.83 8.16
CA GLU A 33 -7.29 12.09 8.89
C GLU A 33 -8.55 11.89 8.02
N ASP A 34 -9.18 10.72 8.17
CA ASP A 34 -10.37 10.31 7.42
C ASP A 34 -10.20 10.28 5.87
N THR A 35 -8.96 10.22 5.38
CA THR A 35 -8.67 10.10 3.94
C THR A 35 -8.05 8.75 3.61
N ASP A 36 -8.63 8.04 2.63
CA ASP A 36 -8.08 6.79 2.10
C ASP A 36 -7.21 7.04 0.87
N TYR A 37 -5.93 6.68 0.97
CA TYR A 37 -4.97 6.73 -0.13
C TYR A 37 -4.83 5.36 -0.77
N LYS A 38 -5.17 5.27 -2.06
CA LYS A 38 -4.98 4.05 -2.85
C LYS A 38 -3.59 4.04 -3.45
N LEU A 39 -2.93 2.89 -3.36
CA LEU A 39 -1.60 2.62 -3.91
C LEU A 39 -1.66 1.43 -4.85
N SER A 40 -0.81 1.46 -5.88
CA SER A 40 -0.58 0.33 -6.77
C SER A 40 0.92 0.08 -6.89
N LEU A 41 1.37 -1.10 -6.48
CA LEU A 41 2.77 -1.49 -6.41
C LEU A 41 3.04 -2.58 -7.45
N SER A 42 4.03 -2.36 -8.32
CA SER A 42 4.50 -3.34 -9.30
C SER A 42 5.88 -3.87 -8.89
N PHE A 43 5.97 -5.18 -8.68
CA PHE A 43 7.18 -5.90 -8.30
C PHE A 43 7.97 -6.32 -9.55
N PRO A 44 9.22 -5.88 -9.71
CA PRO A 44 10.05 -6.28 -10.84
C PRO A 44 10.60 -7.71 -10.66
N ALA A 45 11.07 -8.31 -11.75
CA ALA A 45 11.60 -9.68 -11.76
C ALA A 45 12.87 -9.86 -10.89
N ASP A 46 13.57 -8.77 -10.58
CA ASP A 46 14.75 -8.74 -9.72
C ASP A 46 14.44 -8.30 -8.28
N TYR A 47 13.17 -8.28 -7.88
CA TYR A 47 12.81 -8.20 -6.46
C TYR A 47 13.38 -9.42 -5.70
N PRO A 48 13.95 -9.26 -4.48
CA PRO A 48 14.00 -8.05 -3.64
C PRO A 48 15.21 -7.14 -3.86
N PHE A 49 16.05 -7.37 -4.88
CA PHE A 49 17.23 -6.55 -5.15
C PHE A 49 16.89 -5.18 -5.76
N LYS A 50 15.76 -5.08 -6.47
CA LYS A 50 15.15 -3.79 -6.82
C LYS A 50 13.81 -3.61 -6.12
N PRO A 51 13.51 -2.39 -5.64
CA PRO A 51 12.26 -2.11 -4.95
C PRO A 51 11.06 -2.18 -5.92
N PRO A 52 9.84 -2.37 -5.38
CA PRO A 52 8.60 -2.18 -6.14
C PRO A 52 8.50 -0.75 -6.66
N LYS A 53 7.80 -0.58 -7.78
CA LYS A 53 7.54 0.74 -8.40
C LYS A 53 6.06 1.05 -8.31
N ASP A 54 5.72 2.33 -8.31
CA ASP A 54 4.34 2.76 -8.50
C ASP A 54 3.87 2.36 -9.90
N GLU A 55 2.72 1.70 -9.97
CA GLU A 55 2.04 1.42 -11.23
C GLU A 55 1.11 2.60 -11.54
N VAL A 56 1.52 3.43 -12.52
CA VAL A 56 0.79 4.62 -13.00
C VAL A 56 -0.38 4.23 -13.89
#